data_AF-A0A432ZIC4-F1
#
_entry.id   AF-A0A432ZIC4-F1
#
_cell.length_a   1.000
_cell.length_b   1.000
_cell.length_c   1.000
_cell.angle_alpha   90.00
_cell.angle_beta   90.00
_cell.angle_gamma   90.00
#
_symmetry.space_group_name_H-M   'P 1'
#
loop_
_entity.id
_entity.type
_entity.pdbx_description
1 polymer ?
#
loop_
_entity_poly.entity_id
_entity_poly.type
_entity_poly.pdbx_seq_one_letter_code
_entity_poly.pdbx_strand_id
1 'polypeptide(L)'
;MNLFIKRTLKIGLVLNAPPVLLVLSDLVNLDIVPVIFAGLLWMNIPLQYLGMASLFEPTQLQFEEFGVTAAAPTVWCSVVAFWVVISALISYLSLLRVVKSQA
;
A
#
# COMPACT_ATOMS: atom_id res chain seq x y z
N MET A 1 -13.34 6.48 19.77
CA MET A 1 -12.99 6.31 18.34
C MET A 1 -13.84 5.19 17.77
N ASN A 2 -14.53 5.40 16.64
CA ASN A 2 -15.40 4.42 15.99
C ASN A 2 -14.61 3.12 15.67
N LEU A 3 -15.20 1.94 15.90
CA LEU A 3 -14.60 0.63 15.64
C LEU A 3 -14.11 0.50 14.19
N PHE A 4 -14.89 1.02 13.23
CA PHE A 4 -14.50 1.09 11.82
C PHE A 4 -13.18 1.83 11.65
N ILE A 5 -13.08 3.06 12.17
CA ILE A 5 -11.87 3.89 12.08
C ILE A 5 -10.68 3.18 12.70
N LYS A 6 -10.85 2.58 13.90
CA LYS A 6 -9.77 1.85 14.57
C LYS A 6 -9.25 0.68 13.73
N ARG A 7 -10.14 -0.08 13.08
CA ARG A 7 -9.74 -1.21 12.21
C ARG A 7 -9.10 -0.74 10.92
N THR A 8 -9.65 0.30 10.28
CA THR A 8 -9.09 0.93 9.09
C THR A 8 -7.68 1.47 9.36
N LEU A 9 -7.43 2.10 10.51
CA LEU A 9 -6.09 2.55 10.84
C LEU A 9 -5.11 1.38 11.03
N LYS A 10 -5.53 0.32 11.75
CA LYS A 10 -4.67 -0.87 11.95
C LYS A 10 -4.31 -1.56 10.64
N ILE A 11 -5.29 -1.82 9.78
CA ILE A 11 -5.07 -2.48 8.49
C ILE A 11 -4.25 -1.55 7.58
N GLY A 12 -4.54 -0.25 7.58
CA GLY A 12 -3.83 0.74 6.77
C GLY A 12 -2.35 0.85 7.14
N LEU A 13 -2.02 0.77 8.44
CA LEU A 13 -0.63 0.70 8.91
C LEU A 13 0.09 -0.55 8.41
N VAL A 14 -0.57 -1.72 8.44
CA VAL A 14 0.02 -2.96 7.94
C VAL A 14 0.23 -2.91 6.43
N LEU A 15 -0.77 -2.45 5.67
CA LEU A 15 -0.68 -2.36 4.21
C LEU A 15 0.35 -1.32 3.76
N ASN A 16 0.62 -0.28 4.54
CA ASN A 16 1.66 0.72 4.26
C ASN A 16 2.99 0.47 5.00
N ALA A 17 3.13 -0.66 5.69
CA ALA A 17 4.37 -1.03 6.35
C ALA A 17 5.55 -1.30 5.39
N PRO A 18 5.38 -1.88 4.19
CA PRO A 18 6.52 -2.25 3.34
C PRO A 18 7.59 -1.16 3.12
N PRO A 19 7.25 0.10 2.74
CA PRO A 19 8.26 1.15 2.59
C PRO A 19 8.99 1.50 3.90
N VAL A 20 8.32 1.41 5.04
CA VAL A 20 8.97 1.63 6.35
C VAL A 20 9.90 0.47 6.69
N LEU A 21 9.46 -0.76 6.43
CA LEU A 21 10.27 -1.95 6.64
C LEU A 21 11.52 -1.96 5.77
N LEU A 22 11.45 -1.45 4.53
CA LEU A 22 12.61 -1.29 3.65
C LEU A 22 13.70 -0.44 4.28
N VAL A 23 13.34 0.76 4.77
CA VAL A 23 14.28 1.67 5.44
C VAL A 23 14.85 1.02 6.71
N LEU A 24 14.01 0.33 7.49
CA LEU A 24 14.47 -0.34 8.71
C LEU A 24 15.38 -1.55 8.41
N SER A 25 15.12 -2.31 7.36
CA SER A 25 15.94 -3.47 6.99
C SER A 25 17.36 -3.08 6.60
N ASP A 26 17.50 -1.94 5.91
CA ASP A 26 18.80 -1.35 5.55
C ASP A 26 19.60 -0.94 6.80
N LEU A 27 18.92 -0.33 7.78
CA LEU A 27 19.55 0.09 9.04
C LEU A 27 20.01 -1.06 9.94
N VAL A 28 19.33 -2.21 9.88
CA VAL A 28 19.53 -3.34 10.82
C VAL A 28 20.27 -4.52 10.17
N ASN A 29 20.67 -4.41 8.89
CA ASN A 29 21.29 -5.49 8.11
C ASN A 29 20.44 -6.78 8.11
N LEU A 30 19.13 -6.64 8.00
CA LEU A 30 18.21 -7.78 7.86
C LEU A 30 18.27 -8.35 6.45
N ASP A 31 17.82 -9.59 6.28
CA ASP A 31 17.63 -10.17 4.95
C ASP A 31 16.64 -9.30 4.17
N ILE A 32 17.17 -8.61 3.17
CA ILE A 32 16.51 -7.53 2.46
C ILE A 32 15.58 -8.06 1.37
N VAL A 33 15.74 -9.32 0.94
CA VAL A 33 14.99 -9.93 -0.16
C VAL A 33 13.47 -9.92 0.05
N PRO A 34 12.92 -10.45 1.16
CA PRO A 34 11.47 -10.43 1.37
C PRO A 34 10.91 -9.01 1.50
N VAL A 35 11.72 -8.07 1.99
CA VAL A 35 11.31 -6.68 2.20
C VAL A 35 11.29 -5.90 0.88
N ILE A 36 12.28 -6.11 0.00
CA ILE A 36 12.29 -5.60 -1.38
C ILE A 36 11.10 -6.13 -2.14
N PHE A 37 10.84 -7.44 -2.07
CA PHE A 37 9.71 -8.02 -2.76
C PHE A 37 8.37 -7.41 -2.29
N ALA A 38 8.20 -7.23 -0.98
CA ALA A 38 7.03 -6.57 -0.42
C ALA A 38 6.90 -5.10 -0.89
N GLY A 39 8.00 -4.35 -0.93
CA GLY A 39 8.02 -2.97 -1.43
C GLY A 39 7.66 -2.86 -2.91
N LEU A 40 8.22 -3.75 -3.75
CA LEU A 40 7.93 -3.81 -5.17
C LEU A 40 6.45 -4.14 -5.41
N LEU A 41 5.88 -5.10 -4.69
CA LEU A 41 4.44 -5.39 -4.79
C LEU A 41 3.60 -4.21 -4.32
N TRP A 42 3.97 -3.59 -3.20
CA TRP A 42 3.25 -2.47 -2.62
C TRP A 42 3.07 -1.30 -3.59
N MET A 43 4.10 -0.98 -4.36
CA MET A 43 4.04 0.11 -5.34
C MET A 43 3.45 -0.32 -6.70
N ASN A 44 3.79 -1.50 -7.20
CA ASN A 44 3.40 -1.91 -8.55
C ASN A 44 1.96 -2.41 -8.64
N ILE A 45 1.36 -2.92 -7.55
CA ILE A 45 -0.06 -3.28 -7.51
C ILE A 45 -0.96 -2.11 -7.93
N PRO A 46 -0.92 -0.95 -7.26
CA PRO A 46 -1.72 0.19 -7.68
C PRO A 46 -1.28 0.75 -9.04
N LEU A 47 0.01 0.97 -9.24
CA LEU A 47 0.51 1.71 -10.40
C LEU A 47 0.41 0.92 -11.69
N GLN A 48 0.95 -0.31 -11.72
CA GLN A 48 1.04 -1.12 -12.92
C GLN A 48 -0.17 -2.05 -13.09
N TYR A 49 -0.53 -2.81 -12.05
CA TYR A 49 -1.54 -3.86 -12.18
C TYR A 49 -2.99 -3.33 -12.12
N LEU A 50 -3.21 -2.23 -11.40
CA LEU A 50 -4.52 -1.57 -11.31
C LEU A 50 -4.60 -0.28 -12.14
N GLY A 51 -3.55 0.04 -12.90
CA GLY A 51 -3.55 1.08 -13.92
C GLY A 51 -3.49 2.52 -13.39
N MET A 52 -3.21 2.75 -12.10
CA MET A 52 -3.08 4.11 -11.57
C MET A 52 -1.96 4.91 -12.22
N ALA A 53 -0.97 4.26 -12.84
CA ALA A 53 0.10 4.92 -13.59
C ALA A 53 -0.41 5.87 -14.67
N SER A 54 -1.54 5.52 -15.31
CA SER A 54 -2.19 6.35 -16.35
C SER A 54 -2.75 7.69 -15.83
N LEU A 55 -2.83 7.87 -14.51
CA LEU A 55 -3.28 9.10 -13.88
C LEU A 55 -2.15 10.14 -13.71
N PHE A 56 -0.91 9.77 -14.04
CA PHE A 56 0.26 10.60 -13.84
C PHE A 56 0.94 10.94 -15.16
N GLU A 57 1.54 12.13 -15.21
CA GLU A 57 2.36 12.53 -16.34
C GLU A 57 3.63 11.65 -16.42
N PRO A 58 4.17 11.37 -17.63
CA PRO A 58 5.40 10.60 -17.78
C PRO A 58 6.61 11.19 -17.04
N THR A 59 6.60 12.50 -16.77
CA THR A 59 7.66 13.18 -15.99
C THR A 59 7.59 12.87 -14.50
N GLN A 60 6.45 12.38 -14.01
CA GLN A 60 6.21 12.08 -12.61
C GLN A 60 6.47 10.62 -12.25
N LEU A 61 6.60 9.73 -13.25
CA LEU A 61 6.68 8.29 -13.05
C LEU A 61 7.58 7.64 -14.10
N GLN A 62 8.63 6.96 -13.65
CA GLN A 62 9.56 6.21 -14.48
C GLN A 62 9.44 4.72 -14.22
N PHE A 63 9.41 3.94 -15.30
CA PHE A 63 9.32 2.47 -15.29
C PHE A 63 10.56 1.87 -15.94
N GLU A 64 11.03 0.76 -15.37
CA GLU A 64 12.01 -0.14 -15.97
C GLU A 64 11.48 -1.59 -15.98
N GLU A 65 12.34 -2.56 -16.28
CA GLU A 65 11.98 -3.97 -16.47
C GLU A 65 11.23 -4.59 -15.27
N PHE A 66 11.53 -4.13 -14.05
CA PHE A 66 10.93 -4.65 -12.81
C PHE A 66 9.83 -3.75 -12.22
N GLY A 67 9.34 -2.78 -12.99
CA GLY A 67 8.27 -1.87 -12.59
C GLY A 67 8.79 -0.46 -12.30
N VAL A 68 8.13 0.25 -11.40
CA VAL A 68 8.45 1.66 -11.11
C VAL A 68 9.78 1.80 -10.38
N THR A 69 10.68 2.63 -10.92
CA THR A 69 12.02 2.87 -10.36
C THR A 69 12.17 4.25 -9.73
N ALA A 70 11.49 5.26 -10.29
CA ALA A 70 11.45 6.60 -9.72
C ALA A 70 10.04 7.18 -9.86
N ALA A 71 9.60 7.89 -8.83
CA ALA A 71 8.29 8.55 -8.83
C ALA A 71 8.33 9.85 -8.02
N ALA A 72 7.54 10.83 -8.46
CA ALA A 72 7.37 12.08 -7.75
C ALA A 72 6.67 11.87 -6.39
N PRO A 73 6.88 12.75 -5.40
CA PRO A 73 6.21 12.69 -4.09
C PRO A 73 4.68 12.54 -4.17
N THR A 74 4.07 13.17 -5.17
CA THR A 74 2.62 13.07 -5.42
C THR A 74 2.18 11.65 -5.72
N VAL A 75 2.95 10.90 -6.53
CA VAL A 75 2.66 9.49 -6.84
C VAL A 75 2.73 8.64 -5.58
N TRP A 76 3.75 8.82 -4.74
CA TRP A 76 3.89 8.09 -3.48
C TRP A 76 2.72 8.33 -2.54
N CYS A 77 2.29 9.58 -2.39
CA CYS A 77 1.10 9.93 -1.62
C CYS A 77 -0.15 9.24 -2.17
N SER A 78 -0.32 9.16 -3.49
CA SER A 78 -1.45 8.45 -4.12
C SER A 78 -1.40 6.94 -3.86
N VAL A 79 -0.23 6.32 -3.87
CA VAL A 79 -0.06 4.89 -3.53
C VAL A 79 -0.44 4.65 -2.06
N VAL A 80 0.02 5.50 -1.14
CA VAL A 80 -0.39 5.41 0.28
C VAL A 80 -1.90 5.56 0.43
N ALA A 81 -2.48 6.56 -0.25
CA ALA A 81 -3.92 6.80 -0.22
C ALA A 81 -4.71 5.60 -0.77
N PHE A 82 -4.24 4.97 -1.85
CA PHE A 82 -4.83 3.76 -2.39
C PHE A 82 -4.92 2.66 -1.32
N TRP A 83 -3.83 2.36 -0.62
CA TRP A 83 -3.82 1.33 0.42
C TRP A 83 -4.68 1.70 1.64
N VAL A 84 -4.83 2.99 1.95
CA VAL A 84 -5.78 3.47 2.98
C VAL A 84 -7.23 3.21 2.54
N VAL A 85 -7.57 3.41 1.26
CA VAL A 85 -8.91 3.09 0.73
C VAL A 85 -9.16 1.58 0.77
N ILE A 86 -8.19 0.76 0.36
CA ILE A 86 -8.29 -0.71 0.46
C ILE A 86 -8.48 -1.14 1.92
N SER A 87 -7.76 -0.54 2.85
CA SER A 87 -7.94 -0.78 4.28
C SER A 87 -9.37 -0.48 4.74
N ALA A 88 -9.94 0.65 4.31
CA ALA A 88 -11.31 1.02 4.63
C ALA A 88 -12.32 0.01 4.07
N LEU A 89 -12.12 -0.45 2.83
CA LEU A 89 -12.95 -1.48 2.21
C LEU A 89 -12.90 -2.81 2.97
N ILE A 90 -11.70 -3.29 3.33
CA ILE A 90 -11.53 -4.51 4.12
C ILE A 90 -12.21 -4.38 5.49
N SER A 91 -12.00 -3.24 6.16
CA SER A 91 -12.62 -2.93 7.46
C SER A 91 -14.15 -2.97 7.37
N TYR A 92 -14.72 -2.33 6.34
CA TYR A 92 -16.15 -2.31 6.10
C TYR A 92 -16.72 -3.71 5.84
N LEU A 93 -16.15 -4.46 4.88
CA LEU A 93 -16.58 -5.83 4.56
C LEU A 93 -16.46 -6.77 5.76
N SER A 94 -15.40 -6.62 6.55
CA SER A 94 -15.22 -7.43 7.76
C SER A 94 -16.29 -7.14 8.81
N LEU A 95 -16.69 -5.87 8.99
CA LEU A 95 -17.74 -5.51 9.93
C LEU A 95 -19.13 -5.95 9.46
N LEU A 96 -19.43 -5.89 8.16
CA LEU A 96 -20.67 -6.43 7.60
C LEU A 96 -20.83 -7.93 7.89
N ARG A 97 -19.73 -8.69 7.79
CA ARG A 97 -19.74 -10.13 8.09
C ARG A 97 -20.04 -10.42 9.55
N VAL A 98 -19.51 -9.62 10.47
CA VAL A 98 -19.78 -9.76 11.91
C VAL A 98 -21.24 -9.52 12.23
N VAL A 99 -21.85 -8.48 11.65
CA VAL A 99 -23.28 -8.18 11.84
C VAL A 99 -24.15 -9.34 11.33
N LYS A 100 -23.84 -9.88 10.13
CA LYS A 100 -24.60 -11.00 9.56
C LYS A 100 -24.45 -12.31 10.35
N SER A 101 -23.36 -12.47 11.10
CA SER A 101 -23.13 -13.68 11.92
C SER A 101 -23.83 -13.63 13.28
N GLN A 102 -24.36 -12.48 13.70
CA GLN A 102 -25.03 -12.28 14.98
C GLN A 102 -26.56 -12.11 14.85
N ALA A 103 -27.09 -12.14 13.63
CA ALA A 103 -28.51 -12.12 13.31
C ALA A 103 -28.97 -13.51 12.86
#